data_AF-A0A7K8LQ39-F1
#
_entry.id   AF-A0A7K8LQ39-F1
#
_cell.length_a   1.000
_cell.length_b   1.000
_cell.length_c   1.000
_cell.angle_alpha   90.00
_cell.angle_beta   90.00
_cell.angle_gamma   90.00
#
_symmetry.space_group_name_H-M   'P 1'
#
loop_
_entity.id
_entity.type
_entity.pdbx_description
1 polymer ?
#
loop_
_entity_poly.entity_id
_entity_poly.type
_entity_poly.pdbx_seq_one_letter_code
_entity_poly.pdbx_strand_id
1 'polypeptide(L)'
;TLDLTCRKMPCFAKFSEVEEMVNMEAEINEVQPLLLSVTIGSTLQFYFIGKKCEILQDMNRHLEAILKEKRALRKRLIKHRCQESLPIEATFHKCIVELLTEAVTFIEKLESHLQSVRSIPQIPHMMNNMDTTLTKTEVLMIELEELTEKILKWEELQKEVYSN
;
A
#
# COMPACT_ATOMS: atom_id res chain seq x y z
N THR A 1 -108.29 -23.95 42.49
CA THR A 1 -107.67 -23.64 41.19
C THR A 1 -107.47 -22.14 41.13
N LEU A 2 -106.26 -21.64 41.41
CA LEU A 2 -105.91 -20.22 41.29
C LEU A 2 -104.40 -20.07 41.28
N ASP A 3 -103.94 -19.42 40.22
CA ASP A 3 -102.67 -18.75 40.04
C ASP A 3 -102.22 -18.03 41.32
N LEU A 4 -101.11 -18.49 41.90
CA LEU A 4 -100.38 -17.79 42.95
C LEU A 4 -99.03 -17.43 42.36
N THR A 5 -99.01 -16.26 41.72
CA THR A 5 -97.85 -15.38 41.65
C THR A 5 -97.08 -15.45 42.97
N CYS A 6 -96.07 -16.32 43.02
CA CYS A 6 -95.16 -16.44 44.14
C CYS A 6 -94.29 -15.18 44.12
N ARG A 7 -94.83 -14.14 44.75
CA ARG A 7 -94.15 -12.92 45.15
C ARG A 7 -92.83 -13.37 45.80
N LYS A 8 -91.70 -13.18 45.11
CA LYS A 8 -90.36 -13.46 45.65
C LYS A 8 -90.30 -12.82 47.05
N MET A 9 -90.38 -13.64 48.10
CA MET A 9 -90.26 -13.14 49.46
C MET A 9 -88.86 -12.53 49.59
N PRO A 10 -88.72 -11.31 50.13
CA PRO A 10 -87.44 -10.58 50.14
C PRO A 10 -86.30 -11.34 50.85
N CYS A 11 -86.62 -12.39 51.61
CA CYS A 11 -85.69 -13.29 52.27
C CYS A 11 -84.96 -14.25 51.30
N PHE A 12 -85.62 -14.72 50.23
CA PHE A 12 -85.05 -15.69 49.27
C PHE A 12 -84.22 -15.04 48.16
N ALA A 13 -84.45 -13.75 47.88
CA ALA A 13 -83.57 -12.98 46.99
C ALA A 13 -82.12 -12.98 47.49
N LYS A 14 -81.93 -12.84 48.80
CA LYS A 14 -80.61 -12.88 49.44
C LYS A 14 -79.91 -14.24 49.31
N PHE A 15 -80.65 -15.35 49.33
CA PHE A 15 -80.06 -16.68 49.14
C PHE A 15 -79.66 -16.90 47.67
N SER A 16 -80.48 -16.44 46.73
CA SER A 16 -80.15 -16.46 45.30
C SER A 16 -78.92 -15.60 45.00
N GLU A 17 -78.80 -14.42 45.61
CA GLU A 17 -77.63 -13.55 45.49
C GLU A 17 -76.37 -14.20 46.06
N VAL A 18 -76.47 -14.88 47.22
CA VAL A 18 -75.34 -15.60 47.82
C VAL A 18 -74.94 -16.81 46.97
N GLU A 19 -75.90 -17.54 46.40
CA GLU A 19 -75.62 -18.66 45.48
C GLU A 19 -74.96 -18.18 44.18
N GLU A 20 -75.41 -17.06 43.62
CA GLU A 20 -74.77 -16.40 42.48
C GLU A 20 -73.35 -15.93 42.83
N MET A 21 -73.14 -15.38 44.04
CA MET A 21 -71.81 -15.00 44.52
C MET A 21 -70.88 -16.21 44.64
N VAL A 22 -71.36 -17.33 45.19
CA VAL A 22 -70.57 -18.57 45.31
C VAL A 22 -70.25 -19.14 43.93
N ASN A 23 -71.19 -19.10 42.98
CA ASN A 23 -70.96 -19.53 41.61
C ASN A 23 -69.94 -18.63 40.88
N MET A 24 -70.08 -17.31 41.02
CA MET A 24 -69.09 -16.36 40.48
C MET A 24 -67.71 -16.55 41.11
N GLU A 25 -67.63 -16.84 42.42
CA GLU A 25 -66.37 -17.11 43.10
C GLU A 25 -65.74 -18.43 42.65
N ALA A 26 -66.55 -19.46 42.34
CA ALA A 26 -66.06 -20.69 41.74
C ALA A 26 -65.51 -20.45 40.32
N GLU A 27 -66.21 -19.71 39.46
CA GLU A 27 -65.74 -19.35 38.12
C GLU A 27 -64.44 -18.52 38.17
N ILE A 28 -64.33 -17.58 39.11
CA ILE A 28 -63.10 -16.82 39.33
C ILE A 28 -61.94 -17.75 39.72
N ASN A 29 -62.18 -18.67 40.65
CA ASN A 29 -61.16 -19.62 41.10
C ASN A 29 -60.70 -20.59 39.99
N GLU A 30 -61.57 -20.93 39.04
CA GLU A 30 -61.20 -21.75 37.88
C GLU A 30 -60.34 -20.98 36.85
N VAL A 31 -60.64 -19.70 36.61
CA VAL A 31 -59.96 -18.89 35.57
C VAL A 31 -58.67 -18.24 36.07
N GLN A 32 -58.58 -17.90 37.36
CA GLN A 32 -57.42 -17.26 37.98
C GLN A 32 -56.06 -17.97 37.73
N PRO A 33 -55.92 -19.31 37.88
CA PRO A 33 -54.65 -19.97 37.64
C PRO A 33 -54.21 -19.93 36.17
N LEU A 34 -55.15 -20.01 35.23
CA LEU A 34 -54.85 -19.90 33.80
C LEU A 34 -54.36 -18.48 33.47
N LEU A 35 -55.05 -17.45 33.94
CA LEU A 35 -54.65 -16.05 33.76
C LEU A 35 -53.27 -15.77 34.36
N LEU A 36 -52.99 -16.32 35.55
CA LEU A 36 -51.69 -16.21 36.20
C LEU A 36 -50.58 -16.88 35.36
N SER A 37 -50.84 -18.08 34.83
CA SER A 37 -49.87 -18.80 33.98
C SER A 37 -49.54 -18.05 32.68
N VAL A 38 -50.55 -17.44 32.03
CA VAL A 38 -50.37 -16.61 30.83
C VAL A 38 -49.59 -15.34 31.16
N THR A 39 -49.87 -14.72 32.31
CA THR A 39 -49.17 -13.51 32.78
C THR A 39 -47.71 -13.81 33.11
N ILE A 40 -47.42 -14.93 33.77
CA ILE A 40 -46.05 -15.35 34.08
C ILE A 40 -45.28 -15.72 32.79
N GLY A 41 -45.91 -16.47 31.87
CA GLY A 41 -45.31 -16.86 30.59
C GLY A 41 -44.98 -15.64 29.71
N SER A 42 -45.89 -14.68 29.62
CA SER A 42 -45.64 -13.43 28.89
C SER A 42 -44.55 -12.57 29.56
N THR A 43 -44.54 -12.46 30.89
CA THR A 43 -43.49 -11.74 31.63
C THR A 43 -42.10 -12.37 31.40
N LEU A 44 -42.00 -13.70 31.46
CA LEU A 44 -40.77 -14.42 31.16
C LEU A 44 -40.34 -14.20 29.71
N GLN A 45 -41.26 -14.26 28.74
CA GLN A 45 -40.96 -13.99 27.33
C GLN A 45 -40.43 -12.57 27.14
N PHE A 46 -41.08 -11.55 27.73
CA PHE A 46 -40.59 -10.17 27.67
C PHE A 46 -39.22 -10.01 28.32
N TYR A 47 -38.97 -10.69 29.44
CA TYR A 47 -37.64 -10.72 30.08
C TYR A 47 -36.57 -11.33 29.17
N PHE A 48 -36.82 -12.49 28.56
CA PHE A 48 -35.87 -13.14 27.65
C PHE A 48 -35.64 -12.31 26.38
N ILE A 49 -36.68 -11.67 25.85
CA ILE A 49 -36.56 -10.75 24.71
C ILE A 49 -35.72 -9.53 25.13
N GLY A 50 -35.99 -8.94 26.29
CA GLY A 50 -35.21 -7.82 26.83
C GLY A 50 -33.73 -8.16 26.97
N LYS A 51 -33.41 -9.34 27.51
CA LYS A 51 -32.02 -9.83 27.63
C LYS A 51 -31.36 -10.02 26.26
N LYS A 52 -32.07 -10.55 25.27
CA LYS A 52 -31.56 -10.66 23.89
C LYS A 52 -31.33 -9.28 23.27
N CYS A 53 -32.22 -8.32 23.49
CA CYS A 53 -32.08 -6.95 23.03
C CYS A 53 -30.86 -6.26 23.66
N GLU A 54 -30.62 -6.45 24.96
CA GLU A 54 -29.42 -5.94 25.65
C GLU A 54 -28.13 -6.48 25.01
N ILE A 55 -28.05 -7.78 24.77
CA ILE A 55 -26.89 -8.42 24.12
C ILE A 55 -26.67 -7.86 22.71
N LEU A 56 -27.74 -7.74 21.91
CA LEU A 56 -27.65 -7.19 20.56
C LEU A 56 -27.24 -5.71 20.55
N GLN A 57 -27.71 -4.92 21.51
CA GLN A 57 -27.30 -3.53 21.67
C GLN A 57 -25.82 -3.42 22.03
N ASP A 58 -25.33 -4.28 22.93
CA ASP A 58 -23.93 -4.33 23.30
C ASP A 58 -23.03 -4.72 22.11
N MET A 59 -23.44 -5.75 21.35
CA MET A 59 -22.76 -6.14 20.11
C MET A 59 -22.73 -4.99 19.10
N ASN A 60 -23.84 -4.27 18.91
CA ASN A 60 -23.88 -3.12 18.01
C ASN A 60 -22.93 -2.00 18.45
N ARG A 61 -22.89 -1.67 19.74
CA ARG A 61 -21.93 -0.69 20.28
C ARG A 61 -20.49 -1.12 20.03
N HIS A 62 -20.19 -2.39 20.22
CA HIS A 62 -18.85 -2.93 19.96
C HIS A 62 -18.50 -2.87 18.47
N LEU A 63 -19.42 -3.23 17.57
CA LEU A 63 -19.24 -3.11 16.12
C LEU A 63 -19.03 -1.66 15.68
N GLU A 64 -19.78 -0.71 16.24
CA GLU A 64 -19.57 0.72 15.99
C GLU A 64 -18.19 1.19 16.44
N ALA A 65 -17.71 0.74 17.59
CA ALA A 65 -16.37 1.03 18.08
C ALA A 65 -15.29 0.48 17.13
N ILE A 66 -15.41 -0.79 16.72
CA ILE A 66 -14.50 -1.43 15.75
C ILE A 66 -14.52 -0.68 14.42
N LEU A 67 -15.69 -0.27 13.91
CA LEU A 67 -15.80 0.49 12.67
C LEU A 67 -15.15 1.87 12.79
N LYS A 68 -15.30 2.55 13.92
CA LYS A 68 -14.66 3.83 14.20
C LYS A 68 -13.13 3.68 14.24
N GLU A 69 -12.63 2.64 14.90
CA GLU A 69 -11.20 2.34 14.95
C GLU A 69 -10.66 1.94 13.57
N LYS A 70 -11.35 1.08 12.82
CA LYS A 70 -11.00 0.72 11.44
C LYS A 70 -10.96 1.95 10.53
N ARG A 71 -11.91 2.89 10.66
CA ARG A 71 -11.87 4.18 9.93
C ARG A 71 -10.71 5.04 10.38
N ALA A 72 -10.42 5.12 11.68
CA ALA A 72 -9.30 5.90 12.22
C ALA A 72 -7.94 5.31 11.77
N LEU A 73 -7.80 3.99 11.82
CA LEU A 73 -6.64 3.26 11.32
C LEU A 73 -6.49 3.44 9.81
N ARG A 74 -7.59 3.32 9.04
CA ARG A 74 -7.57 3.61 7.61
C ARG A 74 -7.15 5.06 7.36
N LYS A 75 -7.66 6.04 8.10
CA LYS A 75 -7.21 7.44 8.02
C LYS A 75 -5.74 7.61 8.40
N ARG A 76 -5.21 6.89 9.39
CA ARG A 76 -3.80 6.95 9.80
C ARG A 76 -2.88 6.27 8.78
N LEU A 77 -3.26 5.10 8.27
CA LEU A 77 -2.54 4.37 7.24
C LEU A 77 -2.59 5.11 5.91
N ILE A 78 -3.74 5.66 5.54
CA ILE A 78 -3.88 6.61 4.43
C ILE A 78 -3.00 7.82 4.74
N LYS A 79 -3.05 8.49 5.89
CA LYS A 79 -2.15 9.62 6.21
C LYS A 79 -0.65 9.29 6.11
N HIS A 80 -0.25 8.04 6.36
CA HIS A 80 1.13 7.58 6.18
C HIS A 80 1.47 7.18 4.73
N ARG A 81 0.46 6.81 3.93
CA ARG A 81 0.54 6.48 2.49
C ARG A 81 0.22 7.67 1.58
N CYS A 82 -0.40 8.68 2.17
CA CYS A 82 -0.88 9.97 1.69
C CYS A 82 -0.27 11.05 2.58
N GLN A 83 1.03 10.93 2.86
CA GLN A 83 1.92 12.01 2.45
C GLN A 83 1.75 12.15 0.92
N GLU A 84 0.63 12.78 0.56
CA GLU A 84 0.16 13.17 -0.77
C GLU A 84 0.75 14.55 -1.11
N SER A 85 2.05 14.68 -0.96
CA SER A 85 2.83 15.25 -2.04
C SER A 85 3.52 14.04 -2.67
N LEU A 86 3.77 14.06 -3.98
CA LEU A 86 4.92 13.32 -4.48
C LEU A 86 6.13 13.64 -3.54
N PRO A 87 7.19 12.81 -3.48
CA PRO A 87 8.38 13.10 -2.65
C PRO A 87 8.87 14.56 -2.77
N ILE A 88 8.51 15.20 -3.88
CA ILE A 88 8.57 16.61 -4.19
C ILE A 88 7.16 17.08 -4.67
N GLU A 89 6.69 18.27 -4.28
CA GLU A 89 5.44 18.86 -4.80
C GLU A 89 5.44 18.95 -6.34
N ALA A 90 4.31 18.70 -7.01
CA ALA A 90 4.23 18.62 -8.47
C ALA A 90 4.74 19.89 -9.19
N THR A 91 4.63 21.05 -8.55
CA THR A 91 5.16 22.33 -9.02
C THR A 91 6.69 22.33 -9.19
N PHE A 92 7.40 21.56 -8.38
CA PHE A 92 8.87 21.49 -8.42
C PHE A 92 9.40 20.32 -9.26
N HIS A 93 8.53 19.47 -9.83
CA HIS A 93 8.97 18.31 -10.61
C HIS A 93 9.84 18.69 -11.80
N LYS A 94 9.40 19.71 -12.56
CA LYS A 94 10.16 20.21 -13.70
C LYS A 94 11.56 20.65 -13.25
N CYS A 95 11.64 21.46 -12.19
CA CYS A 95 12.90 21.94 -11.66
C CYS A 95 13.81 20.82 -11.15
N ILE A 96 13.25 19.81 -10.47
CA ILE A 96 14.04 18.67 -9.99
C ILE A 96 14.52 17.81 -11.16
N VAL A 97 13.70 17.57 -12.18
CA VAL A 97 14.11 16.80 -13.37
C VAL A 97 15.22 17.54 -14.13
N GLU A 98 15.09 18.85 -14.31
CA GLU A 98 16.12 19.70 -14.93
C GLU A 98 17.42 19.66 -14.10
N LEU A 99 17.33 19.86 -12.78
CA LEU A 99 18.50 19.81 -11.89
C LEU A 99 19.18 18.44 -11.89
N LEU A 100 18.41 17.35 -11.87
CA LEU A 100 18.96 15.99 -11.94
C LEU A 100 19.64 15.75 -13.28
N THR A 101 19.06 16.24 -14.37
CA THR A 101 19.65 16.15 -15.70
C THR A 101 20.96 16.93 -15.75
N GLU A 102 20.98 18.17 -15.27
CA GLU A 102 22.19 18.98 -15.16
C GLU A 102 23.26 18.30 -14.30
N ALA A 103 22.89 17.77 -13.14
CA ALA A 103 23.80 17.06 -12.24
C ALA A 103 24.43 15.84 -12.91
N VAL A 104 23.64 15.03 -13.64
CA VAL A 104 24.17 13.88 -14.40
C VAL A 104 25.15 14.36 -15.48
N THR A 105 24.77 15.36 -16.29
CA THR A 105 25.67 15.87 -17.34
C THR A 105 26.95 16.49 -16.77
N PHE A 106 26.87 17.11 -15.59
CA PHE A 106 28.03 17.65 -14.89
C PHE A 106 28.96 16.52 -14.43
N ILE A 107 28.41 15.46 -13.81
CA ILE A 107 29.18 14.30 -13.36
C ILE A 107 29.89 13.64 -14.54
N GLU A 108 29.19 13.42 -15.66
CA GLU A 108 29.77 12.83 -16.87
C GLU A 108 30.93 13.68 -17.43
N LYS A 109 30.75 15.01 -17.52
CA LYS A 109 31.80 15.93 -17.97
C LYS A 109 32.99 15.94 -17.01
N LEU A 110 32.73 15.95 -15.70
CA LEU A 110 33.76 15.92 -14.68
C LEU A 110 34.58 14.64 -14.75
N GLU A 111 33.92 13.49 -14.91
CA GLU A 111 34.58 12.19 -15.05
C GLU A 111 35.46 12.15 -16.31
N SER A 112 34.95 12.65 -17.44
CA SER A 112 35.72 12.78 -18.68
C SER A 112 36.97 13.64 -18.49
N HIS A 113 36.84 14.81 -17.87
CA HIS A 113 37.98 15.69 -17.58
C HIS A 113 38.98 15.05 -16.63
N LEU A 114 38.52 14.37 -15.58
CA LEU A 114 39.39 13.64 -14.66
C LEU A 114 40.16 12.54 -15.37
N GLN A 115 39.52 11.84 -16.31
CA GLN A 115 40.19 10.82 -17.11
C GLN A 115 41.27 11.42 -18.00
N SER A 116 41.02 12.58 -18.63
CA SER A 116 42.04 13.33 -19.36
C SER A 116 43.19 13.77 -18.46
N VAL A 117 42.93 14.26 -17.25
CA VAL A 117 43.98 14.67 -16.31
C VAL A 117 44.81 13.45 -15.87
N ARG A 118 44.18 12.29 -15.64
CA ARG A 118 44.85 11.05 -15.27
C ARG A 118 45.74 10.47 -16.37
N SER A 119 45.48 10.79 -17.64
CA SER A 119 46.35 10.34 -18.74
C SER A 119 47.59 11.20 -18.94
N ILE A 120 47.61 12.45 -18.44
CA ILE A 120 48.76 13.38 -18.58
C ILE A 120 50.08 12.76 -18.11
N PRO A 121 50.17 12.10 -16.92
CA PRO A 121 51.43 11.49 -16.47
C PRO A 121 51.96 10.38 -17.39
N GLN A 122 51.13 9.81 -18.28
CA GLN A 122 51.55 8.79 -19.24
C GLN A 122 52.14 9.40 -20.52
N ILE A 123 51.88 10.67 -20.80
CA ILE A 123 52.34 11.36 -22.01
C ILE A 123 53.87 11.34 -22.14
N PRO A 124 54.68 11.65 -21.10
CA PRO A 124 56.14 11.61 -21.21
C PRO A 124 56.67 10.23 -21.56
N HIS A 125 56.09 9.17 -20.99
CA HIS A 125 56.47 7.80 -21.31
C HIS A 125 56.14 7.45 -22.77
N MET A 126 54.94 7.82 -23.24
CA MET A 126 54.57 7.64 -24.66
C MET A 126 55.50 8.42 -25.59
N MET A 127 55.86 9.65 -25.22
CA MET A 127 56.77 10.50 -25.98
C MET A 127 58.18 9.90 -26.08
N ASN A 128 58.72 9.36 -24.98
CA ASN A 128 60.02 8.67 -25.01
C ASN A 128 60.02 7.43 -25.91
N ASN A 129 58.91 6.68 -25.93
CA ASN A 129 58.77 5.52 -26.81
C ASN A 129 58.71 5.94 -28.29
N MET A 130 58.02 7.04 -28.59
CA MET A 130 58.00 7.62 -29.93
C MET A 130 59.39 8.12 -30.34
N ASP A 131 60.11 8.82 -29.47
CA ASP A 131 61.47 9.31 -29.72
C ASP A 131 62.45 8.16 -30.00
N THR A 132 62.34 7.08 -29.22
CA THR A 132 63.11 5.84 -29.45
C THR A 132 62.75 5.18 -30.78
N THR A 133 61.50 5.27 -31.21
CA THR A 133 61.06 4.70 -32.49
C THR A 133 61.55 5.56 -33.65
N LEU A 134 61.46 6.88 -33.51
CA LEU A 134 61.94 7.85 -34.49
C LEU A 134 63.43 7.71 -34.73
N THR A 135 64.24 7.69 -33.67
CA THR A 135 65.70 7.50 -33.77
C THR A 135 66.07 6.18 -34.47
N LYS A 136 65.35 5.09 -34.21
CA LYS A 136 65.55 3.81 -34.95
C LYS A 136 65.19 3.96 -36.43
N THR A 137 64.12 4.66 -36.76
CA THR A 137 63.72 4.92 -38.14
C THR A 137 64.76 5.79 -38.87
N GLU A 138 65.32 6.81 -38.21
CA GLU A 138 66.38 7.64 -38.77
C GLU A 138 67.63 6.82 -39.10
N VAL A 139 68.05 5.91 -38.20
CA VAL A 139 69.17 5.00 -38.46
C VAL A 139 68.89 4.12 -39.69
N LEU A 140 67.71 3.53 -39.78
CA LEU A 140 67.33 2.70 -40.94
C LEU A 140 67.29 3.51 -42.25
N MET A 141 66.91 4.79 -42.19
CA MET A 141 66.92 5.67 -43.35
C MET A 141 68.35 5.91 -43.85
N ILE A 142 69.30 6.15 -42.94
CA ILE A 142 70.73 6.30 -43.30
C ILE A 142 71.26 5.01 -43.93
N GLU A 143 70.97 3.85 -43.33
CA GLU A 143 71.37 2.55 -43.89
C GLU A 143 70.80 2.32 -45.30
N LEU A 144 69.55 2.75 -45.53
CA LEU A 144 68.89 2.66 -46.84
C LEU A 144 69.53 3.59 -47.86
N GLU A 145 69.90 4.81 -47.48
CA GLU A 145 70.62 5.76 -48.34
C GLU A 145 71.98 5.19 -48.74
N GLU A 146 72.76 4.67 -47.79
CA GLU A 146 74.05 4.03 -48.08
C GLU A 146 73.90 2.82 -49.02
N LEU A 147 72.87 1.99 -48.81
CA LEU A 147 72.59 0.85 -49.66
C LEU A 147 72.24 1.30 -51.08
N THR A 148 71.43 2.34 -51.20
CA THR A 148 71.03 2.92 -52.50
C THR A 148 72.24 3.47 -53.24
N GLU A 149 73.14 4.18 -52.56
CA GLU A 149 74.38 4.68 -53.16
C GLU A 149 75.28 3.52 -53.64
N LYS A 150 75.39 2.44 -52.85
CA LYS A 150 76.13 1.24 -53.25
C LYS A 150 75.55 0.58 -54.50
N ILE A 151 74.22 0.51 -54.61
CA ILE A 151 73.52 -0.03 -55.78
C ILE A 151 73.81 0.83 -57.02
N LEU A 152 73.70 2.15 -56.91
CA LEU A 152 73.97 3.07 -58.02
C LEU A 152 75.40 2.94 -58.55
N LYS A 153 76.39 2.90 -57.64
CA LYS A 153 77.80 2.65 -58.01
C LYS A 153 77.99 1.31 -58.72
N TRP A 154 77.29 0.28 -58.28
CA TRP A 154 77.32 -1.04 -58.92
C TRP A 154 76.71 -1.03 -60.34
N GLU A 155 75.60 -0.31 -60.54
CA GLU A 155 74.99 -0.15 -61.87
C GLU A 155 75.89 0.59 -62.85
N GLU A 156 76.58 1.65 -62.40
CA GLU A 156 77.56 2.39 -63.19
C GLU A 156 78.73 1.50 -63.64
N LEU A 157 79.31 0.75 -62.70
CA LEU A 157 80.37 -0.23 -62.98
C LEU A 157 79.93 -1.29 -64.00
N GLN A 158 78.70 -1.82 -63.88
CA GLN A 158 78.18 -2.74 -64.88
C GLN A 158 78.08 -2.09 -66.26
N LYS A 159 77.54 -0.87 -66.36
CA LYS A 159 77.43 -0.16 -67.65
C LYS A 159 78.79 0.05 -68.32
N GLU A 160 79.84 0.37 -67.54
CA GLU A 160 81.20 0.52 -68.07
C GLU A 160 81.79 -0.81 -68.58
N VAL A 161 81.54 -1.92 -67.88
CA VAL A 161 82.01 -3.26 -68.29
C VAL A 161 81.33 -3.73 -69.57
N TYR A 162 80.04 -3.42 -69.77
CA TYR A 162 79.27 -3.84 -70.95
C TYR A 162 79.33 -2.87 -72.13
N SER A 163 79.99 -1.72 -71.98
CA SER A 163 80.16 -0.71 -73.04
C SER A 163 81.56 -0.71 -73.69
N ASN A 164 82.46 -1.59 -73.25
CA ASN A 164 83.74 -1.93 -73.90
C ASN A 164 83.65 -3.30 -74.60
#